data_AF-A0A519LUZ4-F1
#
_entry.id   AF-A0A519LUZ4-F1
#
_cell.length_a   1.000
_cell.length_b   1.000
_cell.length_c   1.000
_cell.angle_alpha   90.00
_cell.angle_beta   90.00
_cell.angle_gamma   90.00
#
_symmetry.space_group_name_H-M   'P 1'
#
loop_
_entity.id
_entity.type
_entity.pdbx_description
1 polymer ?
#
loop_
_entity_poly.entity_id
_entity_poly.type
_entity_poly.pdbx_seq_one_letter_code
_entity_poly.pdbx_strand_id
1 'polypeptide(L)'
;MEKTTLESIIVPIAPPGTDITPKEAAQSIGAVTFQQTKSVEILSPYVEAYYNAKENKLTIDAIVYVDTETIKDNGILNYSVVQNTYIDLDGHAQLQFFIVYDMPEELSGDLSIYEITFEADPKLFIGGLSKLKTIQTFLWDIDPETSRGTETTVQPN
;
A
#
# COMPACT_ATOMS: atom_id res chain seq x y z
N MET A 1 35.35 25.86 18.70
CA MET A 1 34.89 24.51 18.30
C MET A 1 33.54 24.71 17.65
N GLU A 2 33.49 24.71 16.32
CA GLU A 2 32.24 24.71 15.57
C GLU A 2 31.53 23.38 15.84
N LYS A 3 30.25 23.45 16.23
CA LYS A 3 29.37 22.29 16.25
C LYS A 3 29.04 21.96 14.80
N THR A 4 29.63 20.90 14.26
CA THR A 4 29.19 20.32 13.00
C THR A 4 27.87 19.62 13.26
N THR A 5 26.75 20.27 12.94
CA THR A 5 25.45 19.62 12.88
C THR A 5 25.50 18.71 11.65
N LEU A 6 25.48 17.39 11.87
CA LEU A 6 25.29 16.44 10.78
C LEU A 6 23.84 16.61 10.30
N GLU A 7 23.65 17.25 9.16
CA GLU A 7 22.39 17.15 8.42
C GLU A 7 22.24 15.67 8.05
N SER A 8 21.36 14.99 8.77
CA SER A 8 20.92 13.65 8.43
C SER A 8 20.28 13.71 7.05
N ILE A 9 20.99 13.22 6.03
CA ILE A 9 20.37 12.95 4.74
C ILE A 9 19.37 11.83 5.00
N ILE A 10 18.08 12.17 5.14
CA ILE A 10 16.99 11.19 5.13
C ILE A 10 16.99 10.62 3.72
N VAL A 11 17.59 9.43 3.55
CA VAL A 11 17.48 8.68 2.31
C VAL A 11 16.14 7.96 2.38
N PRO A 12 15.20 8.22 1.45
CA PRO A 12 13.92 7.51 1.42
C PRO A 12 14.18 6.01 1.39
N ILE A 13 13.72 5.30 2.42
CA ILE A 13 13.85 3.84 2.46
C ILE A 13 12.75 3.29 1.56
N ALA A 14 13.12 2.75 0.40
CA ALA A 14 12.17 2.07 -0.47
C ALA A 14 11.76 0.72 0.15
N PRO A 15 10.47 0.31 0.04
CA PRO A 15 10.06 -1.01 0.47
C PRO A 15 10.78 -2.09 -0.34
N PRO A 16 11.01 -3.28 0.24
CA PRO A 16 11.56 -4.40 -0.51
C PRO A 16 10.58 -4.87 -1.58
N GLY A 17 11.09 -5.27 -2.75
CA GLY A 17 10.30 -5.90 -3.79
C GLY A 17 10.51 -5.32 -5.18
N THR A 18 9.52 -5.55 -6.05
CA THR A 18 9.49 -5.05 -7.43
C THR A 18 8.26 -4.18 -7.62
N ASP A 19 8.46 -3.03 -8.26
CA ASP A 19 7.37 -2.12 -8.65
C ASP A 19 6.43 -2.81 -9.67
N ILE A 20 5.16 -2.87 -9.32
CA ILE A 20 4.05 -3.37 -10.13
C ILE A 20 2.93 -2.32 -10.24
N THR A 21 3.26 -1.04 -10.09
CA THR A 21 2.29 0.06 -10.12
C THR A 21 1.44 -0.02 -11.38
N PRO A 22 0.10 -0.06 -11.24
CA PRO A 22 -0.78 -0.13 -12.40
C PRO A 22 -0.66 1.16 -13.22
N LYS A 23 -0.90 1.05 -14.52
CA LYS A 23 -0.85 2.21 -15.43
C LYS A 23 -2.04 3.16 -15.25
N GLU A 24 -3.10 2.64 -14.66
CA GLU A 24 -4.34 3.36 -14.39
C GLU A 24 -4.17 4.17 -13.10
N ALA A 25 -4.64 5.41 -13.13
CA ALA A 25 -4.64 6.25 -11.94
C ALA A 25 -5.61 5.68 -10.89
N ALA A 26 -5.31 5.91 -9.61
CA ALA A 26 -6.23 5.55 -8.53
C ALA A 26 -7.55 6.30 -8.71
N GLN A 27 -8.67 5.61 -8.49
CA GLN A 27 -9.99 6.19 -8.62
C GLN A 27 -10.38 6.84 -7.30
N SER A 28 -10.70 8.15 -7.32
CA SER A 28 -11.34 8.79 -6.17
C SER A 28 -12.79 8.31 -6.06
N ILE A 29 -13.16 7.76 -4.90
CA ILE A 29 -14.50 7.19 -4.66
C ILE A 29 -15.29 7.94 -3.57
N GLY A 30 -14.66 8.87 -2.86
CA GLY A 30 -15.34 9.68 -1.86
C GLY A 30 -14.40 10.47 -0.96
N ALA A 31 -14.98 11.09 0.07
CA ALA A 31 -14.25 11.80 1.11
C ALA A 31 -14.96 11.64 2.46
N VAL A 32 -14.20 11.73 3.55
CA VAL A 32 -14.70 11.67 4.92
C VAL A 32 -14.01 12.74 5.77
N THR A 33 -14.80 13.46 6.57
CA THR A 33 -14.32 14.46 7.52
C THR A 33 -14.57 13.98 8.94
N PHE A 34 -13.52 13.90 9.74
CA PHE A 34 -13.63 13.59 11.16
C PHE A 34 -13.83 14.86 11.99
N GLN A 35 -14.97 14.99 12.68
CA GLN A 35 -15.22 16.13 13.56
C GLN A 35 -14.34 16.15 14.81
N GLN A 36 -13.85 14.99 15.23
CA GLN A 36 -12.84 14.80 16.29
C GLN A 36 -11.95 13.62 15.90
N THR A 37 -10.66 13.85 15.70
CA THR A 37 -9.69 12.79 15.39
C THR A 37 -9.20 12.15 16.68
N LYS A 38 -9.30 10.82 16.76
CA LYS A 38 -8.90 10.06 17.96
C LYS A 38 -7.37 9.86 18.03
N SER A 39 -6.71 9.87 16.89
CA SER A 39 -5.25 9.81 16.75
C SER A 39 -4.81 10.42 15.42
N VAL A 40 -3.54 10.79 15.34
CA VAL A 40 -2.83 11.27 14.14
C VAL A 40 -2.47 10.09 13.21
N GLU A 41 -3.05 8.92 13.44
CA GLU A 41 -2.58 7.68 12.81
C GLU A 41 -3.26 7.42 11.46
N ILE A 42 -2.44 7.02 10.49
CA ILE A 42 -2.88 6.57 9.18
C ILE A 42 -3.83 5.37 9.33
N LEU A 43 -5.02 5.46 8.72
CA LEU A 43 -5.97 4.36 8.69
C LEU A 43 -5.44 3.22 7.84
N SER A 44 -5.50 1.99 8.37
CA SER A 44 -5.15 0.80 7.61
C SER A 44 -6.02 0.69 6.35
N PRO A 45 -5.45 0.23 5.21
CA PRO A 45 -6.19 0.08 3.98
C PRO A 45 -7.19 -1.08 4.12
N TYR A 46 -8.32 -0.98 3.45
CA TYR A 46 -9.23 -2.11 3.28
C TYR A 46 -8.91 -2.80 1.96
N VAL A 47 -8.68 -4.12 1.98
CA VAL A 47 -8.17 -4.85 0.82
C VAL A 47 -8.98 -6.11 0.58
N GLU A 48 -9.41 -6.29 -0.66
CA GLU A 48 -10.01 -7.52 -1.16
C GLU A 48 -9.14 -8.10 -2.28
N ALA A 49 -9.10 -9.43 -2.36
CA ALA A 49 -8.27 -10.14 -3.34
C ALA A 49 -9.03 -11.31 -3.95
N TYR A 50 -9.01 -11.37 -5.28
CA TYR A 50 -9.76 -12.33 -6.07
C TYR A 50 -8.84 -13.07 -7.02
N TYR A 51 -8.89 -14.41 -6.97
CA TYR A 51 -8.12 -15.25 -7.88
C TYR A 51 -9.01 -15.84 -8.98
N ASN A 52 -8.70 -15.53 -10.24
CA ASN A 52 -9.32 -16.12 -11.42
C ASN A 52 -8.47 -17.30 -11.92
N ALA A 53 -8.97 -18.52 -11.72
CA ALA A 53 -8.25 -19.74 -12.10
C ALA A 53 -8.14 -19.95 -13.62
N LYS A 54 -9.05 -19.39 -14.42
CA LYS A 54 -9.03 -19.55 -15.89
C LYS A 54 -7.93 -18.70 -16.53
N GLU A 55 -7.70 -17.53 -15.98
CA GLU A 55 -6.72 -16.56 -16.48
C GLU A 55 -5.40 -16.61 -15.70
N ASN A 56 -5.36 -17.37 -14.60
CA ASN A 56 -4.24 -17.42 -13.66
C ASN A 56 -3.83 -16.01 -13.20
N LYS A 57 -4.85 -15.23 -12.79
CA LYS A 57 -4.72 -13.83 -12.37
C LYS A 57 -5.19 -13.65 -10.93
N LEU A 58 -4.40 -12.92 -10.16
CA LEU A 58 -4.76 -12.45 -8.82
C LEU A 58 -4.95 -10.94 -8.90
N THR A 59 -6.19 -10.49 -8.75
CA THR A 59 -6.57 -9.08 -8.73
C THR A 59 -6.77 -8.64 -7.28
N ILE A 60 -6.27 -7.46 -6.95
CA ILE A 60 -6.34 -6.86 -5.63
C ILE A 60 -7.00 -5.49 -5.77
N ASP A 61 -8.05 -5.26 -4.98
CA ASP A 61 -8.72 -3.98 -4.83
C ASP A 61 -8.41 -3.43 -3.44
N ALA A 62 -7.74 -2.28 -3.39
CA ALA A 62 -7.33 -1.64 -2.15
C ALA A 62 -7.98 -0.26 -2.01
N ILE A 63 -8.68 -0.06 -0.89
CA ILE A 63 -9.22 1.22 -0.48
C ILE A 63 -8.25 1.88 0.49
N VAL A 64 -7.70 3.03 0.09
CA VAL A 64 -6.76 3.82 0.88
C VAL A 64 -7.37 5.16 1.28
N TYR A 65 -6.99 5.64 2.46
CA TYR A 65 -7.42 6.92 3.00
C TYR A 65 -6.24 7.86 2.97
N VAL A 66 -6.36 8.94 2.21
CA VAL A 66 -5.28 9.88 1.94
C VAL A 66 -5.68 11.25 2.45
N ASP A 67 -4.73 11.95 3.08
CA ASP A 67 -4.96 13.34 3.48
C ASP A 67 -5.25 14.20 2.25
N THR A 68 -6.30 15.02 2.31
CA THR A 68 -6.70 15.86 1.19
C THR A 68 -5.62 16.90 0.84
N GLU A 69 -4.79 17.32 1.80
CA GLU A 69 -3.67 18.24 1.58
C GLU A 69 -2.52 17.62 0.76
N THR A 70 -2.40 16.29 0.76
CA THR A 70 -1.46 15.55 -0.10
C THR A 70 -1.85 15.65 -1.57
N ILE A 71 -3.14 15.77 -1.87
CA ILE A 71 -3.69 15.72 -3.22
C ILE A 71 -3.60 17.10 -3.87
N LYS A 72 -2.39 17.52 -4.27
CA LYS A 72 -2.14 18.84 -4.86
C LYS A 72 -2.40 18.90 -6.38
N ASP A 73 -2.37 17.76 -7.07
CA ASP A 73 -2.43 17.67 -8.54
C ASP A 73 -3.83 17.25 -9.05
N ASN A 74 -4.79 18.18 -9.02
CA ASN A 74 -6.13 18.00 -9.63
C ASN A 74 -6.93 16.76 -9.14
N GLY A 75 -6.71 16.28 -7.92
CA GLY A 75 -7.42 15.10 -7.43
C GLY A 75 -6.74 13.78 -7.80
N ILE A 76 -5.50 13.80 -8.30
CA ILE A 76 -4.76 12.59 -8.66
C ILE A 76 -3.85 12.21 -7.49
N LEU A 77 -4.02 10.98 -6.99
CA LEU A 77 -3.11 10.37 -6.04
C LEU A 77 -1.84 9.91 -6.76
N ASN A 78 -0.68 10.40 -6.33
CA ASN A 78 0.61 9.86 -6.73
C ASN A 78 0.98 8.71 -5.79
N TYR A 79 1.02 7.49 -6.32
CA TYR A 79 1.31 6.29 -5.55
C TYR A 79 2.15 5.30 -6.36
N SER A 80 2.75 4.35 -5.65
CA SER A 80 3.33 3.16 -6.26
C SER A 80 2.89 1.90 -5.52
N VAL A 81 2.88 0.77 -6.21
CA VAL A 81 2.61 -0.54 -5.61
C VAL A 81 3.83 -1.43 -5.80
N VAL A 82 4.38 -1.94 -4.70
CA VAL A 82 5.55 -2.82 -4.71
C VAL A 82 5.15 -4.23 -4.26
N GLN A 83 5.43 -5.22 -5.10
CA GLN A 83 5.22 -6.62 -4.78
C GLN A 83 6.48 -7.24 -4.18
N ASN A 84 6.32 -7.88 -3.04
CA ASN A 84 7.34 -8.64 -2.35
C ASN A 84 6.89 -10.10 -2.15
N THR A 85 7.87 -11.00 -2.15
CA THR A 85 7.66 -12.42 -1.86
C THR A 85 8.55 -12.79 -0.69
N TYR A 86 7.97 -13.40 0.34
CA TYR A 86 8.72 -13.92 1.48
C TYR A 86 8.31 -15.37 1.80
N ILE A 87 9.13 -16.04 2.59
CA ILE A 87 8.85 -17.39 3.09
C ILE A 87 8.43 -17.27 4.55
N ASP A 88 7.25 -17.79 4.89
CA ASP A 88 6.77 -17.80 6.28
C ASP A 88 7.53 -18.83 7.15
N LEU A 89 7.22 -18.85 8.44
CA LEU A 89 7.86 -19.76 9.41
C LEU A 89 7.58 -21.24 9.12
N ASP A 90 6.51 -21.55 8.39
CA ASP A 90 6.12 -22.90 8.00
C ASP A 90 6.73 -23.31 6.63
N GLY A 91 7.50 -22.43 5.99
CA GLY A 91 8.17 -22.68 4.73
C GLY A 91 7.31 -22.44 3.50
N HIS A 92 6.15 -21.80 3.63
CA HIS A 92 5.28 -21.45 2.50
C HIS A 92 5.62 -20.07 1.95
N ALA A 93 5.60 -19.94 0.62
CA ALA A 93 5.74 -18.65 -0.03
C ALA A 93 4.47 -17.82 0.18
N GLN A 94 4.65 -16.57 0.60
CA GLN A 94 3.58 -15.60 0.84
C GLN A 94 3.79 -14.37 -0.05
N LEU A 95 2.68 -13.72 -0.40
CA LEU A 95 2.68 -12.46 -1.14
C LEU A 95 2.40 -11.28 -0.21
N GLN A 96 3.22 -10.26 -0.37
CA GLN A 96 3.12 -9.00 0.36
C GLN A 96 3.14 -7.84 -0.64
N PHE A 97 2.28 -6.86 -0.43
CA PHE A 97 2.20 -5.65 -1.24
C PHE A 97 2.44 -4.43 -0.37
N PHE A 98 3.12 -3.44 -0.93
CA PHE A 98 3.31 -2.13 -0.31
C PHE A 98 2.68 -1.07 -1.22
N ILE A 99 1.67 -0.37 -0.71
CA ILE A 99 1.12 0.81 -1.36
C ILE A 99 1.88 2.01 -0.76
N VAL A 100 2.65 2.68 -1.61
CA VAL A 100 3.52 3.77 -1.22
C VAL A 100 2.92 5.08 -1.70
N TYR A 101 2.73 6.04 -0.82
CA TYR A 101 2.39 7.41 -1.15
C TYR A 101 2.91 8.35 -0.05
N ASP A 102 3.10 9.61 -0.41
CA ASP A 102 3.59 10.65 0.49
C ASP A 102 2.46 11.09 1.43
N MET A 103 2.61 10.94 2.74
CA MET A 103 1.58 11.28 3.72
C MET A 103 2.15 12.27 4.73
N PRO A 104 1.42 13.35 5.08
CA PRO A 104 1.90 14.27 6.10
C PRO A 104 1.96 13.59 7.47
N GLU A 105 2.95 13.96 8.27
CA GLU A 105 3.10 13.51 9.67
C GLU A 105 1.86 13.81 10.52
N GLU A 106 1.17 14.92 10.22
CA GLU A 106 -0.08 15.33 10.87
C GLU A 106 -1.26 15.26 9.88
N LEU A 107 -2.27 14.48 10.23
CA LEU A 107 -3.51 14.38 9.47
C LEU A 107 -4.43 15.58 9.74
N SER A 108 -4.89 16.22 8.66
CA SER A 108 -5.81 17.38 8.67
C SER A 108 -7.24 17.04 9.13
N GLY A 109 -7.58 15.74 9.22
CA GLY A 109 -8.91 15.24 9.57
C GLY A 109 -9.87 15.12 8.38
N ASP A 110 -9.50 15.68 7.22
CA ASP A 110 -10.21 15.56 5.95
C ASP A 110 -9.49 14.54 5.06
N LEU A 111 -10.08 13.36 4.93
CA LEU A 111 -9.51 12.27 4.14
C LEU A 111 -10.28 12.09 2.83
N SER A 112 -9.53 12.00 1.74
CA SER A 112 -10.00 11.53 0.45
C SER A 112 -9.82 10.01 0.35
N ILE A 113 -10.81 9.33 -0.21
CA ILE A 113 -10.83 7.87 -0.33
C ILE A 113 -10.54 7.50 -1.77
N TYR A 114 -9.52 6.65 -1.97
CA TYR A 114 -9.13 6.15 -3.28
C TYR A 114 -9.23 4.63 -3.35
N GLU A 115 -9.70 4.14 -4.48
CA GLU A 115 -9.63 2.75 -4.88
C GLU A 115 -8.45 2.54 -5.82
N ILE A 116 -7.63 1.54 -5.51
CA ILE A 116 -6.47 1.13 -6.28
C ILE A 116 -6.66 -0.34 -6.64
N THR A 117 -6.86 -0.60 -7.93
CA THR A 117 -6.92 -1.96 -8.48
C THR A 117 -5.60 -2.32 -9.13
N PHE A 118 -5.00 -3.44 -8.73
CA PHE A 118 -3.75 -3.93 -9.31
C PHE A 118 -3.72 -5.46 -9.43
N GLU A 119 -2.85 -5.97 -10.29
CA GLU A 119 -2.67 -7.41 -10.50
C GLU A 119 -1.30 -7.83 -9.99
N ALA A 120 -1.23 -8.98 -9.28
CA ALA A 120 0.04 -9.57 -8.90
C ALA A 120 0.78 -10.11 -10.14
N ASP A 121 2.10 -9.92 -10.21
CA ASP A 121 2.91 -10.56 -11.24
C ASP A 121 3.19 -12.03 -10.84
N PRO A 122 2.65 -13.02 -11.58
CA PRO A 122 2.86 -14.43 -11.27
C PRO A 122 4.33 -14.86 -11.41
N LYS A 123 5.14 -14.16 -12.22
CA LYS A 123 6.56 -14.51 -12.42
C LYS A 123 7.42 -14.17 -11.21
N LEU A 124 6.98 -13.19 -10.42
CA LEU A 124 7.66 -12.77 -9.20
C LEU A 124 7.29 -13.65 -7.99
N PHE A 125 6.35 -14.58 -8.15
CA PHE A 125 5.89 -15.47 -7.09
C PHE A 125 6.20 -16.94 -7.36
N ILE A 126 7.18 -17.47 -6.64
CA ILE A 126 7.68 -18.84 -6.81
C ILE A 126 6.63 -19.91 -6.41
N GLY A 127 5.71 -19.58 -5.50
CA GLY A 127 4.71 -20.52 -4.98
C GLY A 127 3.57 -20.87 -5.95
N GLY A 128 3.38 -20.08 -7.01
CA GLY A 128 2.24 -20.15 -7.91
C GLY A 128 0.96 -19.58 -7.29
N LEU A 129 0.31 -18.63 -7.98
CA LEU A 129 -0.84 -17.87 -7.45
C LEU A 129 -2.01 -18.77 -7.02
N SER A 130 -2.22 -19.90 -7.69
CA SER A 130 -3.31 -20.84 -7.39
C SER A 130 -3.25 -21.49 -6.00
N LYS A 131 -2.09 -21.45 -5.32
CA LYS A 131 -1.90 -22.02 -3.99
C LYS A 131 -1.97 -20.97 -2.88
N LEU A 132 -2.10 -19.71 -3.25
CA LEU A 132 -2.11 -18.60 -2.33
C LEU A 132 -3.45 -18.57 -1.57
N LYS A 133 -3.37 -18.44 -0.25
CA LYS A 133 -4.56 -18.36 0.63
C LYS A 133 -4.75 -16.98 1.24
N THR A 134 -3.66 -16.28 1.44
CA THR A 134 -3.60 -15.00 2.15
C THR A 134 -2.66 -14.05 1.42
N ILE A 135 -2.98 -12.77 1.46
CA ILE A 135 -2.05 -11.70 1.10
C ILE A 135 -1.93 -10.72 2.25
N GLN A 136 -0.80 -10.02 2.30
CA GLN A 136 -0.61 -8.89 3.20
C GLN A 136 -0.40 -7.62 2.39
N THR A 137 -1.03 -6.53 2.80
CA THR A 137 -0.86 -5.22 2.16
C THR A 137 -0.52 -4.18 3.21
N PHE A 138 0.53 -3.40 2.98
CA PHE A 138 1.00 -2.37 3.88
C PHE A 138 0.99 -1.01 3.19
N LEU A 139 0.69 0.03 3.94
CA LEU A 139 0.99 1.41 3.61
C LEU A 139 2.44 1.68 4.01
N TRP A 140 3.21 2.17 3.05
CA TRP A 140 4.60 2.53 3.24
C TRP A 140 4.76 4.04 3.09
N ASP A 141 5.11 4.69 4.19
CA ASP A 141 5.45 6.11 4.19
C ASP A 141 6.89 6.31 3.66
N ILE A 142 7.08 7.32 2.82
CA ILE A 142 8.35 7.66 2.20
C ILE A 142 9.34 8.23 3.23
N ASP A 143 8.83 8.80 4.35
CA ASP A 143 9.63 9.25 5.51
C ASP A 143 9.29 8.44 6.79
N PRO A 144 10.03 7.35 7.09
CA PRO A 144 9.55 6.34 8.00
C PRO A 144 9.83 6.67 9.48
N GLU A 145 8.79 7.05 10.23
CA GLU A 145 8.72 6.73 11.67
C GLU A 145 7.82 5.50 11.95
N THR A 146 6.79 5.21 11.13
CA THR A 146 5.92 4.03 11.29
C THR A 146 5.33 3.48 9.97
N SER A 147 5.34 2.15 9.77
CA SER A 147 4.63 1.47 8.65
C SER A 147 3.40 0.72 9.18
N ARG A 148 2.31 0.60 8.38
CA ARG A 148 1.01 0.03 8.80
C ARG A 148 0.44 -0.89 7.71
N GLY A 149 -0.34 -1.92 8.04
CA GLY A 149 -0.94 -2.80 7.02
C GLY A 149 -2.10 -3.67 7.48
N THR A 150 -2.64 -4.45 6.55
CA THR A 150 -3.80 -5.34 6.68
C THR A 150 -3.50 -6.69 6.01
N GLU A 151 -3.94 -7.78 6.65
CA GLU A 151 -3.91 -9.14 6.07
C GLU A 151 -5.33 -9.57 5.67
N THR A 152 -5.49 -10.18 4.50
CA THR A 152 -6.79 -10.65 4.01
C THR A 152 -6.71 -12.03 3.36
N THR A 153 -7.83 -12.76 3.34
CA THR A 153 -7.96 -14.10 2.73
C THR A 153 -8.41 -13.98 1.28
N VAL A 154 -7.70 -14.66 0.37
CA VAL A 154 -8.02 -14.69 -1.07
C VAL A 154 -9.33 -15.42 -1.31
N GLN A 155 -10.26 -14.78 -2.01
CA GLN A 155 -11.54 -15.37 -2.38
C GLN A 155 -11.45 -16.02 -3.79
N PRO A 156 -11.95 -17.25 -3.97
CA PRO A 156 -12.05 -17.87 -5.28
C PRO A 156 -13.18 -17.21 -6.10
N ASN A 157 -12.94 -16.98 -7.39
CA ASN A 157 -13.94 -16.50 -8.34
C ASN A 157 -14.19 -17.51 -9.47
#